data_AF-A0A955AXY3-F1
#
_entry.id   AF-A0A955AXY3-F1
#
_cell.length_a   1.000
_cell.length_b   1.000
_cell.length_c   1.000
_cell.angle_alpha   90.00
_cell.angle_beta   90.00
_cell.angle_gamma   90.00
#
_symmetry.space_group_name_H-M   'P 1'
#
loop_
_entity.id
_entity.type
_entity.pdbx_description
1 polymer ?
#
loop_
_entity_poly.entity_id
_entity_poly.type
_entity_poly.pdbx_seq_one_letter_code
_entity_poly.pdbx_strand_id
1 'polypeptide(L)' 'DLDLRETSLTDAGLRTLAKHPGLRILDITRTQVTESGLAELANMPSLQRVSLPYNLRGSETARNLRQLRPGLRVN' A
#
# COMPACT_ATOMS: atom_id res chain seq x y z
N ASP A 1 -1.45 13.53 -0.36
CA ASP A 1 -2.24 12.45 0.28
C ASP A 1 -3.21 11.95 -0.78
N LEU A 2 -3.49 10.65 -0.83
CA LEU A 2 -4.36 10.08 -1.86
C LEU A 2 -5.31 9.04 -1.25
N ASP A 3 -6.61 9.26 -1.41
CA ASP A 3 -7.68 8.36 -0.97
C ASP A 3 -8.26 7.65 -2.21
N LEU A 4 -8.07 6.34 -2.28
CA LEU A 4 -8.58 5.47 -3.35
C LEU A 4 -9.52 4.40 -2.80
N ARG A 5 -10.12 4.64 -1.63
CA ARG A 5 -11.08 3.71 -1.05
C ARG A 5 -12.21 3.42 -2.01
N GLU A 6 -12.61 2.15 -2.08
CA GLU A 6 -13.73 1.68 -2.90
C GLU A 6 -13.58 1.94 -4.41
N THR A 7 -12.36 2.20 -4.88
CA THR A 7 -12.04 2.29 -6.30
C THR A 7 -11.61 0.93 -6.87
N SER A 8 -11.65 0.80 -8.20
CA SER A 8 -11.16 -0.37 -8.92
C SER A 8 -9.62 -0.41 -9.05
N LEU A 9 -8.89 0.09 -8.05
CA LEU A 9 -7.43 0.04 -8.05
C LEU A 9 -6.94 -1.42 -8.01
N THR A 10 -6.05 -1.77 -8.93
CA THR A 10 -5.39 -3.07 -9.05
C THR A 10 -3.89 -2.96 -8.78
N ASP A 11 -3.18 -4.09 -8.76
CA ASP A 11 -1.72 -4.15 -8.61
C ASP A 11 -0.98 -3.30 -9.66
N ALA A 12 -1.47 -3.27 -10.90
CA ALA A 12 -0.90 -2.44 -11.96
C ALA A 12 -1.05 -0.94 -11.67
N GLY A 13 -2.18 -0.54 -11.10
CA GLY A 13 -2.39 0.83 -10.64
C GLY A 13 -1.46 1.18 -9.49
N LEU A 14 -1.29 0.27 -8.52
CA LEU A 14 -0.40 0.49 -7.39
C LEU A 14 1.07 0.62 -7.82
N ARG A 15 1.54 -0.19 -8.78
CA ARG A 15 2.87 -0.04 -9.39
C ARG A 15 3.06 1.31 -10.08
N THR A 16 1.99 1.87 -10.64
CA THR A 16 2.04 3.21 -11.23
C THR A 16 2.16 4.28 -10.14
N LEU A 17 1.40 4.16 -9.06
CA LEU A 17 1.49 5.06 -7.89
C LEU A 17 2.85 4.98 -7.20
N ALA A 18 3.50 3.82 -7.22
CA ALA A 18 4.83 3.63 -6.62
C ALA A 18 5.90 4.52 -7.26
N LYS A 19 5.69 4.97 -8.50
CA LYS A 19 6.57 5.91 -9.21
C LYS A 19 6.40 7.37 -8.77
N HIS A 20 5.43 7.67 -7.90
CA HIS A 20 5.15 9.04 -7.47
C HIS A 20 5.96 9.41 -6.22
N PRO A 21 7.08 10.15 -6.33
CA PRO A 21 8.03 10.36 -5.24
C PRO A 21 7.46 11.21 -4.11
N GLY A 22 6.38 11.96 -4.32
CA GLY A 22 5.76 12.82 -3.31
C GLY A 22 4.66 12.15 -2.47
N LEU A 23 4.31 10.87 -2.72
CA LEU A 23 3.15 10.27 -2.07
C LEU A 23 3.47 9.85 -0.64
N ARG A 24 2.81 10.50 0.34
CA ARG A 24 3.03 10.28 1.78
C ARG A 24 1.95 9.44 2.46
N ILE A 25 0.69 9.61 2.06
CA ILE A 25 -0.45 8.89 2.61
C ILE A 25 -1.24 8.30 1.46
N LEU A 26 -1.56 7.01 1.57
CA LEU A 26 -2.32 6.25 0.58
C LEU A 26 -3.39 5.42 1.29
N ASP A 27 -4.65 5.57 0.92
CA ASP A 27 -5.71 4.67 1.36
C ASP A 27 -6.17 3.79 0.20
N ILE A 28 -5.98 2.47 0.34
CA ILE A 28 -6.38 1.45 -0.64
C ILE A 28 -7.38 0.46 -0.06
N THR A 29 -8.12 0.86 0.99
CA THR A 29 -9.14 0.01 1.60
C THR A 29 -10.26 -0.30 0.59
N ARG A 30 -10.77 -1.54 0.57
CA ARG A 30 -11.81 -1.99 -0.38
C ARG A 30 -11.43 -1.82 -1.86
N THR A 31 -10.16 -2.03 -2.21
CA THR A 31 -9.68 -2.10 -3.60
C THR A 31 -9.41 -3.54 -4.04
N GLN A 32 -8.98 -3.75 -5.28
CA GLN A 32 -8.62 -5.06 -5.85
C GLN A 32 -7.12 -5.34 -5.77
N VAL A 33 -6.37 -4.60 -4.95
CA VAL A 33 -4.95 -4.85 -4.70
C VAL A 33 -4.77 -6.20 -3.99
N THR A 34 -3.83 -7.00 -4.47
CA THR A 34 -3.47 -8.31 -3.92
C THR A 34 -2.17 -8.25 -3.12
N GLU A 35 -1.76 -9.37 -2.51
CA GLU A 35 -0.45 -9.48 -1.85
C GLU A 35 0.71 -9.17 -2.81
N SER A 36 0.61 -9.54 -4.09
CA SER A 36 1.62 -9.22 -5.09
C SER A 36 1.75 -7.71 -5.30
N GLY A 37 0.63 -6.98 -5.30
CA GLY A 37 0.64 -5.51 -5.37
C GLY A 37 1.25 -4.86 -4.13
N LEU A 38 1.01 -5.40 -2.93
CA LEU A 38 1.55 -4.83 -1.68
C LEU A 38 3.08 -4.81 -1.63
N ALA A 39 3.76 -5.70 -2.35
CA ALA A 39 5.23 -5.69 -2.44
C ALA A 39 5.77 -4.36 -3.01
N GLU A 40 4.99 -3.67 -3.85
CA GLU A 40 5.38 -2.37 -4.42
C GLU A 40 5.47 -1.26 -3.36
N LEU A 41 4.73 -1.37 -2.24
CA LEU A 41 4.74 -0.38 -1.16
C LEU A 41 6.11 -0.24 -0.49
N ALA A 42 6.90 -1.33 -0.49
CA ALA A 42 8.27 -1.30 0.03
C ALA A 42 9.16 -0.33 -0.76
N ASN A 43 8.87 -0.16 -2.06
CA ASN A 43 9.61 0.68 -3.00
C ASN A 43 9.13 2.14 -3.03
N MET A 44 8.21 2.55 -2.15
CA MET A 44 7.68 3.92 -2.08
C MET A 44 8.39 4.72 -0.98
N PRO A 45 9.52 5.39 -1.23
CA PRO A 45 10.40 5.92 -0.17
C PRO A 45 9.74 7.01 0.68
N SER A 46 8.88 7.83 0.08
CA SER A 46 8.20 8.93 0.76
C SER A 46 6.91 8.50 1.47
N LEU A 47 6.46 7.25 1.29
CA LEU A 47 5.22 6.76 1.89
C LEU A 47 5.41 6.59 3.40
N GLN A 48 4.53 7.25 4.16
CA GLN A 48 4.56 7.31 5.61
C GLN A 48 3.36 6.60 6.24
N ARG A 49 2.23 6.54 5.54
CA ARG A 49 1.02 5.85 5.99
C ARG A 49 0.30 5.17 4.85
N VAL A 50 -0.13 3.93 5.08
CA VAL A 50 -0.98 3.19 4.17
C VAL A 50 -2.12 2.50 4.94
N SER A 51 -3.34 2.55 4.43
CA SER A 51 -4.46 1.72 4.88
C SER A 51 -4.65 0.57 3.90
N LEU A 52 -4.54 -0.68 4.37
CA LEU A 52 -4.62 -1.88 3.52
C LEU A 52 -6.06 -2.39 3.32
N PRO A 53 -6.32 -3.14 2.22
CA PRO A 53 -7.54 -3.93 2.08
C PRO A 53 -7.74 -4.85 3.29
N TYR A 54 -8.99 -5.03 3.74
CA TYR A 54 -9.31 -5.76 4.97
C TYR A 54 -8.75 -7.19 4.99
N ASN A 55 -8.85 -7.89 3.87
CA ASN A 55 -8.34 -9.26 3.70
C ASN A 55 -6.81 -9.36 3.80
N LEU A 56 -6.08 -8.26 3.63
CA LEU A 56 -4.61 -8.27 3.61
C LEU A 56 -3.98 -7.77 4.91
N ARG A 57 -4.75 -7.19 5.85
CA ARG A 57 -4.19 -6.61 7.10
C ARG A 57 -3.40 -7.61 7.95
N GLY A 58 -3.84 -8.87 7.96
CA GLY A 58 -3.22 -9.99 8.68
C GLY A 58 -2.29 -10.87 7.84
N SER A 59 -2.12 -10.57 6.55
CA SER A 59 -1.26 -11.34 5.65
C SER A 59 0.20 -11.34 6.10
N GLU A 60 0.93 -12.38 5.71
CA GLU A 60 2.38 -12.43 5.90
C GLU A 60 3.07 -11.25 5.19
N THR A 61 2.61 -10.91 3.98
CA THR A 61 3.12 -9.76 3.22
C THR A 61 2.96 -8.45 3.98
N ALA A 62 1.82 -8.21 4.63
CA ALA A 62 1.64 -7.01 5.46
C ALA A 62 2.49 -7.01 6.74
N ARG A 63 2.84 -8.19 7.29
CA ARG A 63 3.79 -8.30 8.41
C ARG A 63 5.22 -8.02 7.94
N ASN A 64 5.62 -8.59 6.81
CA ASN A 64 6.93 -8.39 6.20
C ASN A 64 7.14 -6.91 5.82
N LEU A 65 6.10 -6.25 5.28
CA LEU A 65 6.16 -4.82 4.97
C LEU A 65 6.43 -3.97 6.23
N ARG A 66 5.80 -4.29 7.37
CA ARG A 66 6.05 -3.61 8.65
C ARG A 66 7.48 -3.83 9.15
N GLN A 67 8.06 -5.01 8.92
CA GLN A 67 9.45 -5.31 9.28
C GLN A 67 10.46 -4.60 8.38
N LEU A 68 10.23 -4.59 7.06
CA LEU A 68 11.11 -3.94 6.08
C LEU A 68 11.03 -2.42 6.15
N ARG A 69 9.88 -1.87 6.51
CA ARG A 69 9.60 -0.44 6.59
C ARG A 69 9.06 -0.08 7.98
N PRO A 70 9.87 -0.15 9.05
CA PRO A 70 9.41 0.09 10.42
C PRO A 70 8.87 1.52 10.65
N GLY A 71 9.27 2.49 9.82
CA GLY A 71 8.72 3.85 9.82
C GLY A 71 7.42 4.05 9.04
N LEU A 72 6.98 3.05 8.25
CA LEU A 72 5.73 3.09 7.49
C LEU A 72 4.57 2.63 8.40
N ARG A 73 3.59 3.50 8.60
CA ARG A 73 2.38 3.18 9.38
C ARG A 73 1.41 2.38 8.51
N VAL A 74 1.29 1.08 8.77
CA VAL A 74 0.41 0.16 8.04
C VAL A 74 -0.85 -0.13 8.86
N ASN A 75 -2.00 0.43 8.44
CA ASN A 75 -3.31 0.33 9.09
C ASN A 75 -4.27 -0.68 8.44
#